data_AF-A0A943GJF2-F1
#
_entry.id   AF-A0A943GJF2-F1
#
_cell.length_a   1.000
_cell.length_b   1.000
_cell.length_c   1.000
_cell.angle_alpha   90.00
_cell.angle_beta   90.00
_cell.angle_gamma   90.00
#
_symmetry.space_group_name_H-M   'P 1'
#
loop_
_entity.id
_entity.type
_entity.pdbx_description
1 polymer ?
#
loop_
_entity_poly.entity_id
_entity_poly.type
_entity_poly.pdbx_seq_one_letter_code
_entity_poly.pdbx_strand_id
1 'polypeptide(L)'
;MKPIYIYTMSISLQIAGALILLLWSLGNTKKKVIKSYFPGSNIAERDDNNRVCLRKEKLRKKAKDIYMNRIAFIFLIIGYGLSLFGELADYNEWKALVIIQIESICIIFIGLIISKLIAIIKFKEDIYVDYNSLKEVDTVITNNEVEDMINKLN
;
A
#
# COMPACT_ATOMS: atom_id res chain seq x y z
N MET A 1 -12.39 1.01 38.30
CA MET A 1 -12.38 2.04 37.22
C MET A 1 -13.77 2.06 36.61
N LYS A 2 -14.46 3.21 36.52
CA LYS A 2 -15.83 3.24 35.95
C LYS A 2 -15.80 2.75 34.49
N PRO A 3 -16.82 2.02 34.01
CA PRO A 3 -16.87 1.43 32.66
C PRO A 3 -16.56 2.44 31.53
N ILE A 4 -16.97 3.70 31.72
CA ILE A 4 -16.74 4.79 30.78
C ILE A 4 -15.24 5.05 30.52
N TYR A 5 -14.39 5.01 31.54
CA TYR A 5 -12.96 5.26 31.36
C TYR A 5 -12.27 4.13 30.59
N ILE A 6 -12.71 2.89 30.78
CA ILE A 6 -12.20 1.72 30.05
C ILE A 6 -12.60 1.82 28.57
N TYR A 7 -13.86 2.19 28.30
CA TYR A 7 -14.36 2.41 26.95
C TYR A 7 -13.61 3.54 26.23
N THR A 8 -13.47 4.72 26.86
CA THR A 8 -12.74 5.85 26.28
C THR A 8 -11.26 5.53 26.03
N MET A 9 -10.61 4.79 26.94
CA MET A 9 -9.23 4.34 26.74
C MET A 9 -9.11 3.36 25.57
N SER A 10 -10.05 2.43 25.43
CA SER A 10 -10.10 1.47 24.33
C SER A 10 -10.23 2.16 22.97
N ILE A 11 -11.15 3.12 22.83
CA ILE A 11 -11.29 3.90 21.59
C ILE A 11 -10.03 4.73 21.32
N SER A 12 -9.46 5.36 22.35
CA SER A 12 -8.23 6.15 22.22
C SER A 12 -7.06 5.33 21.70
N LEU A 13 -6.87 4.10 22.19
CA LEU A 13 -5.83 3.18 21.72
C LEU A 13 -6.06 2.74 20.26
N GLN A 14 -7.31 2.45 19.89
CA GLN A 14 -7.66 2.04 18.53
C GLN A 14 -7.43 3.18 17.51
N ILE A 15 -7.88 4.40 17.84
CA ILE A 15 -7.63 5.59 17.01
C ILE A 15 -6.12 5.88 16.92
N ALA A 16 -5.40 5.82 18.04
CA ALA A 16 -3.95 6.02 18.05
C ALA A 16 -3.22 4.97 17.18
N GLY A 17 -3.60 3.69 17.29
CA GLY A 17 -3.06 2.62 16.45
C GLY A 17 -3.35 2.83 14.95
N ALA A 18 -4.59 3.18 14.60
CA ALA A 18 -4.97 3.49 13.23
C ALA A 18 -4.19 4.70 12.68
N LEU A 19 -4.00 5.75 13.50
CA LEU A 19 -3.22 6.93 13.13
C LEU A 19 -1.74 6.62 12.95
N ILE A 20 -1.11 5.84 13.83
CA ILE A 20 0.29 5.41 13.70
C ILE A 20 0.47 4.64 12.39
N LEU A 21 -0.41 3.69 12.10
CA LEU A 21 -0.37 2.91 10.86
C LEU A 21 -0.66 3.77 9.62
N LEU A 22 -1.56 4.74 9.72
CA LEU A 22 -1.82 5.70 8.67
C LEU A 22 -0.60 6.58 8.42
N LEU A 23 0.03 7.15 9.45
CA LEU A 23 1.26 7.94 9.35
C LEU A 23 2.40 7.12 8.76
N TRP A 24 2.54 5.86 9.19
CA TRP A 24 3.50 4.94 8.61
C TRP A 24 3.18 4.58 7.16
N SER A 25 1.91 4.60 6.75
CA SER A 25 1.48 4.40 5.36
C SER A 25 1.60 5.67 4.51
N LEU A 26 1.39 6.84 5.11
CA LEU A 26 1.63 8.18 4.57
C LEU A 26 3.14 8.38 4.32
N GLY A 27 3.46 9.28 3.41
CA GLY A 27 4.81 9.44 2.86
C GLY A 27 4.87 9.16 1.35
N ASN A 28 6.07 9.26 0.79
CA ASN A 28 6.27 9.28 -0.66
C ASN A 28 5.91 7.92 -1.28
N THR A 29 4.67 7.81 -1.78
CA THR A 29 4.13 6.57 -2.37
C THR A 29 5.01 6.06 -3.48
N LYS A 30 5.59 6.94 -4.30
CA LYS A 30 6.51 6.54 -5.39
C LYS A 30 7.73 5.82 -4.83
N LYS A 31 8.38 6.37 -3.79
CA LYS A 31 9.54 5.72 -3.14
C LYS A 31 9.17 4.38 -2.50
N LYS A 32 8.02 4.28 -1.81
CA LYS A 32 7.57 3.02 -1.21
C LYS A 32 7.24 1.96 -2.26
N VAL A 33 6.54 2.34 -3.32
CA VAL A 33 6.22 1.45 -4.44
C VAL A 33 7.49 0.91 -5.07
N ILE A 34 8.47 1.77 -5.36
CA ILE A 34 9.78 1.38 -5.92
C ILE A 34 10.53 0.45 -4.95
N LYS A 35 10.62 0.80 -3.65
CA LYS A 35 11.26 -0.06 -2.63
C LYS A 35 10.58 -1.43 -2.52
N SER A 36 9.26 -1.48 -2.63
CA SER A 36 8.48 -2.73 -2.57
C SER A 36 8.43 -3.51 -3.89
N TYR A 37 9.04 -2.98 -4.96
CA TYR A 37 9.01 -3.57 -6.29
C TYR A 37 9.92 -4.79 -6.38
N PHE A 38 11.07 -4.77 -5.70
CA PHE A 38 12.00 -5.90 -5.55
C PHE A 38 11.96 -6.38 -4.09
N PRO A 39 11.02 -7.28 -3.72
CA PRO A 39 11.16 -7.97 -2.45
C PRO A 39 12.44 -8.81 -2.56
N GLY A 40 13.36 -8.66 -1.59
CA GLY A 40 14.75 -9.12 -1.67
C GLY A 40 14.94 -10.45 -2.40
N SER A 41 15.94 -10.48 -3.30
CA SER A 41 16.30 -11.52 -4.28
C SER A 41 15.74 -11.41 -5.71
N ASN A 42 14.99 -10.36 -6.06
CA ASN A 42 14.54 -10.21 -7.44
C ASN A 42 15.61 -9.54 -8.31
N ILE A 43 16.08 -10.28 -9.33
CA ILE A 43 17.01 -9.79 -10.34
C ILE A 43 16.36 -8.66 -11.16
N ALA A 44 17.04 -7.53 -11.28
CA ALA A 44 16.65 -6.44 -12.17
C ALA A 44 17.34 -6.57 -13.54
N GLU A 45 16.56 -6.42 -14.61
CA GLU A 45 17.07 -6.25 -15.97
C GLU A 45 17.48 -4.77 -16.16
N ARG A 46 18.70 -4.56 -16.64
CA ARG A 46 19.27 -3.24 -16.92
C ARG A 46 19.26 -2.98 -18.44
N ASP A 47 18.98 -1.75 -18.83
CA ASP A 47 19.20 -1.27 -20.20
C ASP A 47 20.67 -0.89 -20.43
N ASP A 48 21.03 -0.58 -21.67
CA ASP A 48 22.41 -0.21 -22.06
C ASP A 48 22.90 1.08 -21.39
N ASN A 49 21.99 1.87 -20.80
CA ASN A 49 22.29 3.08 -20.02
C ASN A 49 22.28 2.82 -18.51
N ASN A 50 22.37 1.56 -18.07
CA ASN A 50 22.37 1.13 -16.67
C ASN A 50 21.09 1.53 -15.89
N ARG A 51 19.94 1.63 -16.59
CA ARG A 51 18.63 1.92 -16.00
C ARG A 51 17.78 0.66 -15.91
N VAL A 52 16.97 0.58 -14.86
CA VAL A 52 16.02 -0.51 -14.65
C VAL A 52 14.62 -0.06 -15.05
N CYS A 53 13.96 -0.84 -15.90
CA CYS A 53 12.58 -0.60 -16.31
C CYS A 53 11.60 -1.20 -15.29
N LEU A 54 10.88 -0.34 -14.57
CA LEU A 54 9.80 -0.74 -13.67
C LEU A 54 8.47 -0.74 -14.43
N ARG A 55 7.97 -1.93 -14.74
CA ARG A 55 6.69 -2.14 -15.44
C ARG A 55 5.53 -1.55 -14.62
N LYS A 56 4.72 -0.73 -15.28
CA LYS A 56 3.53 -0.07 -14.74
C LYS A 56 2.56 -1.04 -14.08
N GLU A 57 2.41 -2.25 -14.59
CA GLU A 57 1.49 -3.26 -14.03
C GLU A 57 1.86 -3.66 -12.60
N LYS A 58 3.15 -3.94 -12.37
CA LYS A 58 3.67 -4.31 -11.06
C LYS A 58 3.72 -3.09 -10.13
N LEU A 59 4.06 -1.91 -10.65
CA LEU A 59 3.97 -0.64 -9.91
C LEU A 59 2.54 -0.36 -9.43
N ARG A 60 1.53 -0.52 -10.32
CA ARG A 60 0.11 -0.33 -10.01
C ARG A 60 -0.38 -1.32 -8.95
N LYS A 61 0.04 -2.59 -9.02
CA LYS A 61 -0.32 -3.59 -8.01
C LYS A 61 0.17 -3.18 -6.62
N LYS A 62 1.45 -2.83 -6.50
CA LYS A 62 2.04 -2.36 -5.23
C LYS A 62 1.43 -1.04 -4.75
N ALA A 63 1.15 -0.12 -5.67
CA ALA A 63 0.50 1.15 -5.35
C ALA A 63 -0.93 0.93 -4.82
N LYS A 64 -1.70 0.04 -5.45
CA LYS A 64 -3.05 -0.34 -5.01
C LYS A 64 -3.03 -0.82 -3.57
N ASP A 65 -2.10 -1.69 -3.20
CA ASP A 65 -1.99 -2.22 -1.83
C ASP A 65 -1.70 -1.10 -0.81
N ILE A 66 -0.80 -0.17 -1.14
CA ILE A 66 -0.51 0.98 -0.28
C ILE A 66 -1.73 1.90 -0.13
N TYR A 67 -2.46 2.18 -1.22
CA TYR A 67 -3.67 3.01 -1.15
C TYR A 67 -4.79 2.32 -0.38
N MET A 68 -4.97 1.00 -0.55
CA MET A 68 -5.96 0.23 0.19
C MET A 68 -5.68 0.27 1.70
N ASN A 69 -4.42 0.13 2.11
CA ASN A 69 -4.03 0.27 3.51
C ASN A 69 -4.36 1.65 4.07
N ARG A 70 -4.11 2.73 3.30
CA ARG A 70 -4.48 4.10 3.74
C ARG A 70 -5.99 4.24 3.92
N ILE A 71 -6.76 3.75 2.96
CA ILE A 71 -8.23 3.80 3.02
C ILE A 71 -8.75 3.02 4.22
N ALA A 72 -8.20 1.82 4.49
CA ALA A 72 -8.57 1.02 5.65
C ALA A 72 -8.33 1.75 6.97
N PHE A 73 -7.18 2.42 7.14
CA PHE A 73 -6.90 3.19 8.36
C PHE A 73 -7.83 4.41 8.49
N ILE A 74 -8.16 5.07 7.38
CA ILE A 74 -9.14 6.17 7.38
C ILE A 74 -10.53 5.66 7.82
N PHE A 75 -10.97 4.52 7.30
CA PHE A 75 -12.25 3.91 7.70
C PHE A 75 -12.27 3.52 9.17
N LEU A 76 -11.16 3.02 9.73
CA LEU A 76 -11.08 2.77 11.17
C LEU A 76 -11.28 4.07 11.97
N ILE A 77 -10.56 5.14 11.64
CA ILE A 77 -10.69 6.43 12.34
C ILE A 77 -12.13 6.96 12.27
N ILE A 78 -12.74 6.93 11.08
CA ILE A 78 -14.12 7.40 10.88
C ILE A 78 -15.11 6.50 11.62
N GLY A 79 -14.97 5.18 11.51
CA GLY A 79 -15.87 4.21 12.14
C GLY A 79 -15.91 4.33 13.66
N TYR A 80 -14.74 4.45 14.31
CA TYR A 80 -14.68 4.69 15.75
C TYR A 80 -15.26 6.05 16.12
N GLY A 81 -14.98 7.10 15.34
CA GLY A 81 -15.55 8.42 15.56
C GLY A 81 -17.09 8.40 15.51
N LEU A 82 -17.66 7.72 14.52
CA LEU A 82 -19.12 7.56 14.37
C LEU A 82 -19.73 6.71 15.48
N SER A 83 -19.02 5.70 15.99
CA SER A 83 -19.52 4.83 17.06
C SER A 83 -19.81 5.58 18.37
N LEU A 84 -19.23 6.76 18.58
CA LEU A 84 -19.49 7.60 19.75
C LEU A 84 -20.90 8.21 19.74
N PHE A 85 -21.52 8.32 18.57
CA PHE A 85 -22.84 8.92 18.39
C PHE A 85 -23.95 7.88 18.16
N GLY A 86 -23.61 6.59 18.09
CA GLY A 86 -24.57 5.52 17.87
C GLY A 86 -25.09 4.93 19.18
N GLU A 87 -26.37 5.14 19.49
CA GLU A 87 -27.08 4.30 20.45
C GLU A 87 -27.85 3.21 19.69
N LEU A 88 -27.62 1.94 20.06
CA LEU A 88 -28.30 0.78 19.46
C LEU A 88 -29.67 0.49 20.09
N ALA A 89 -30.22 1.42 20.86
CA ALA A 89 -31.45 1.20 21.63
C ALA A 89 -32.61 0.77 20.70
N ASP A 90 -33.24 -0.36 21.05
CA ASP A 90 -34.35 -1.03 20.35
C ASP A 90 -34.07 -1.65 18.96
N TYR A 91 -32.82 -1.84 18.54
CA TYR A 91 -32.53 -2.52 17.27
C TYR A 91 -32.37 -4.04 17.41
N ASN A 92 -32.97 -4.82 16.51
CA ASN A 92 -32.76 -6.27 16.44
C ASN A 92 -31.29 -6.57 16.07
N GLU A 93 -30.55 -7.14 17.03
CA GLU A 93 -29.11 -7.41 16.93
C GLU A 93 -28.74 -8.25 15.69
N TRP A 94 -29.55 -9.27 15.36
CA TRP A 94 -29.32 -10.10 14.17
C TRP A 94 -29.49 -9.31 12.87
N LYS A 95 -30.46 -8.40 12.84
CA LYS A 95 -30.67 -7.51 11.69
C LYS A 95 -29.51 -6.52 11.56
N ALA A 96 -29.03 -5.95 12.68
CA ALA A 96 -27.86 -5.07 12.69
C ALA A 96 -26.62 -5.80 12.16
N LEU A 97 -26.38 -7.04 12.60
CA LEU A 97 -25.26 -7.85 12.14
C LEU A 97 -25.29 -8.05 10.62
N VAL A 98 -26.44 -8.42 10.05
CA VAL A 98 -26.58 -8.60 8.60
C VAL A 98 -26.31 -7.30 7.84
N ILE A 99 -26.84 -6.17 8.32
CA ILE A 99 -26.62 -4.85 7.69
C ILE A 99 -25.13 -4.49 7.72
N ILE A 100 -24.47 -4.64 8.87
CA ILE A 100 -23.04 -4.36 9.03
C ILE A 100 -22.20 -5.17 8.04
N GLN A 101 -22.53 -6.45 7.83
CA GLN A 101 -21.81 -7.29 6.88
C GLN A 101 -22.00 -6.81 5.44
N ILE A 102 -23.23 -6.49 5.04
CA ILE A 102 -23.52 -5.98 3.69
C ILE A 102 -22.83 -4.63 3.45
N GLU A 103 -22.92 -3.69 4.41
CA GLU A 103 -22.26 -2.39 4.33
C GLU A 103 -20.73 -2.53 4.26
N SER A 104 -20.16 -3.42 5.07
CA SER A 104 -18.72 -3.71 5.05
C SER A 104 -18.26 -4.19 3.68
N ILE A 105 -19.00 -5.12 3.07
CA ILE A 105 -18.72 -5.62 1.71
C ILE A 105 -18.78 -4.46 0.70
N CYS A 106 -19.83 -3.64 0.72
CA CYS A 106 -19.97 -2.48 -0.15
C CYS A 106 -18.81 -1.48 -0.01
N ILE A 107 -18.42 -1.16 1.22
CA ILE A 107 -17.33 -0.23 1.53
C ILE A 107 -15.99 -0.78 1.04
N ILE A 108 -15.74 -2.09 1.21
CA ILE A 108 -14.54 -2.76 0.69
C ILE A 108 -14.47 -2.65 -0.84
N PHE A 109 -15.58 -2.90 -1.54
CA PHE A 109 -15.63 -2.76 -3.01
C PHE A 109 -15.32 -1.34 -3.47
N ILE A 110 -15.89 -0.33 -2.81
CA ILE A 110 -15.61 1.08 -3.09
C ILE A 110 -14.11 1.38 -2.87
N GLY A 111 -13.55 0.95 -1.74
CA GLY A 111 -12.12 1.12 -1.43
C GLY A 111 -11.20 0.47 -2.46
N LEU A 112 -11.56 -0.72 -2.96
CA LEU A 112 -10.82 -1.41 -4.02
C LEU A 112 -10.86 -0.66 -5.35
N ILE A 113 -12.02 -0.11 -5.72
CA ILE A 113 -12.19 0.69 -6.95
C ILE A 113 -11.35 1.97 -6.85
N ILE A 114 -11.49 2.73 -5.76
CA ILE A 114 -10.74 3.99 -5.53
C ILE A 114 -9.23 3.72 -5.57
N SER A 115 -8.76 2.70 -4.83
CA SER A 115 -7.33 2.34 -4.79
C SER A 115 -6.78 2.00 -6.16
N LYS A 116 -7.56 1.27 -6.97
CA LYS A 116 -7.19 0.90 -8.35
C LYS A 116 -7.13 2.14 -9.25
N LEU A 117 -8.12 3.03 -9.19
CA LEU A 117 -8.16 4.25 -9.98
C LEU A 117 -6.96 5.16 -9.68
N ILE A 118 -6.66 5.38 -8.39
CA ILE A 118 -5.52 6.21 -7.98
C ILE A 118 -4.20 5.57 -8.46
N ALA A 119 -4.06 4.24 -8.36
CA ALA A 119 -2.88 3.54 -8.86
C ALA A 119 -2.69 3.71 -10.38
N ILE A 120 -3.75 3.58 -11.17
CA ILE A 120 -3.71 3.76 -12.63
C ILE A 120 -3.33 5.21 -12.99
N ILE A 121 -3.93 6.20 -12.32
CA ILE A 121 -3.66 7.62 -12.58
C ILE A 121 -2.22 7.99 -12.24
N LYS A 122 -1.67 7.46 -11.14
CA LYS A 122 -0.32 7.82 -10.67
C LYS A 122 0.79 7.08 -11.40
N PHE A 123 0.53 5.86 -11.90
CA PHE A 123 1.48 4.99 -12.59
C PHE A 123 0.97 4.66 -13.99
N LYS A 124 0.74 5.68 -14.81
CA LYS A 124 0.25 5.53 -16.19
C LYS A 124 1.26 4.84 -17.10
N GLU A 125 2.53 5.15 -16.90
CA GLU A 125 3.66 4.72 -17.72
C GLU A 125 4.68 3.94 -16.91
N ASP A 126 5.58 3.27 -17.63
CA ASP A 126 6.72 2.59 -17.03
C ASP A 126 7.71 3.62 -16.47
N ILE A 127 8.41 3.26 -15.41
CA ILE A 127 9.34 4.16 -14.74
C ILE A 127 10.75 3.61 -14.89
N TYR A 128 11.63 4.42 -15.48
CA TYR A 128 13.06 4.14 -15.55
C TYR A 128 13.74 4.77 -14.34
N VAL A 129 14.51 3.97 -13.62
CA VAL A 129 15.32 4.39 -12.48
C VAL A 129 16.75 3.91 -12.65
N ASP A 130 17.69 4.74 -12.26
CA ASP A 130 19.12 4.39 -12.27
C ASP A 130 19.38 3.21 -11.34
N TYR A 131 20.12 2.21 -11.81
CA TYR A 131 20.45 1.03 -11.02
C TYR A 131 21.19 1.38 -9.71
N ASN A 132 22.11 2.35 -9.75
CA ASN A 132 22.90 2.76 -8.57
C ASN A 132 22.02 3.37 -7.48
N SER A 133 20.81 3.82 -7.82
CA SER A 133 19.82 4.31 -6.86
C SER A 133 19.05 3.20 -6.14
N LEU A 134 19.08 1.98 -6.67
CA LEU A 134 18.47 0.77 -6.12
C LEU A 134 19.50 0.05 -5.24
N LYS A 135 19.62 0.48 -3.98
CA LYS A 135 20.45 -0.23 -2.98
C LYS A 135 19.93 -1.67 -2.84
N GLU A 136 20.83 -2.65 -2.93
CA GLU A 136 20.58 -4.08 -2.63
C GLU A 136 19.66 -4.83 -3.62
N VAL A 137 19.81 -4.59 -4.93
CA VAL A 137 19.12 -5.37 -5.97
C VAL A 137 20.15 -6.07 -6.85
N ASP A 138 20.08 -7.39 -6.94
CA ASP A 138 20.91 -8.19 -7.86
C ASP A 138 20.50 -7.91 -9.31
N THR A 139 21.44 -8.02 -10.25
CA THR A 139 21.19 -7.73 -11.68
C THR A 139 21.73 -8.81 -12.58
N VAL A 140 21.08 -8.98 -13.74
CA VAL A 140 21.67 -9.72 -14.85
C VAL A 140 22.84 -8.89 -15.42
N ILE A 141 23.89 -9.57 -15.86
CA ILE A 141 24.98 -8.97 -16.64
C ILE A 141 24.41 -8.45 -17.97
N THR A 142 24.80 -7.25 -18.37
CA THR A 142 24.37 -6.64 -19.64
C THR A 142 25.17 -7.17 -20.83
N ASN A 143 24.61 -7.09 -22.05
CA ASN A 143 25.32 -7.52 -23.26
C ASN A 143 26.64 -6.75 -23.47
N ASN A 144 26.66 -5.44 -23.16
CA ASN A 144 27.86 -4.61 -23.23
C ASN A 144 28.94 -5.09 -22.24
N GLU A 145 28.56 -5.49 -21.01
CA GLU A 145 29.51 -6.05 -20.04
C GLU A 145 30.06 -7.41 -20.51
N VAL A 146 29.25 -8.24 -21.18
CA VAL A 146 29.71 -9.49 -21.81
C VAL A 146 30.70 -9.20 -22.93
N GLU A 147 30.42 -8.22 -23.77
CA GLU A 147 31.26 -7.84 -24.91
C GLU A 147 32.62 -7.24 -24.44
N ASP A 148 32.60 -6.42 -23.39
CA ASP A 148 33.82 -5.92 -22.73
C ASP A 148 34.65 -7.04 -22.08
N MET A 149 34.01 -8.04 -21.49
CA MET A 149 34.70 -9.21 -20.95
C MET A 149 35.36 -10.04 -22.05
N ILE A 150 34.69 -10.22 -23.19
CA ILE A 150 35.23 -10.90 -24.35
C ILE A 150 36.41 -10.10 -24.94
N ASN A 151 36.28 -8.77 -25.05
CA ASN A 151 37.33 -7.89 -25.55
C ASN A 151 38.56 -7.83 -24.65
N LYS A 152 38.43 -8.03 -23.34
CA LYS A 152 39.57 -8.11 -22.41
C LYS A 152 40.29 -9.47 -22.42
N LEU A 153 39.68 -10.50 -23.00
CA LEU A 153 40.23 -11.85 -23.09
C LEU A 153 40.96 -12.12 -24.42
N ASN A 154 40.78 -11.24 -25.42
CA ASN A 154 41.50 -11.22 -26.69
C ASN A 154 42.68 -10.24 -26.63
#